data_AF-W0TIC2-F1
#
_entry.id   AF-W0TIC2-F1
#
_cell.length_a   1.000
_cell.length_b   1.000
_cell.length_c   1.000
_cell.angle_alpha   90.00
_cell.angle_beta   90.00
_cell.angle_gamma   90.00
#
_symmetry.space_group_name_H-M   'P 1'
#
loop_
_entity.id
_entity.type
_entity.pdbx_description
1 polymer ?
#
loop_
_entity_poly.entity_id
_entity_poly.type
_entity_poly.pdbx_seq_one_letter_code
_entity_poly.pdbx_strand_id
1 'polypeptide(L)'
;MTSVEGNDDKVNTDTVKSEIVTNFHPVPDSVLKNHELFVLKTTLSILNNPDLVLGDLDKLPNRLPELPSFTIKERLSDNNDSYVLGKGDLSGEAKIDKQGHLKGSRNYLFPTFSYSCPENNNSENLYVLVRDLIKALNLNDDEQHFLQKYSDLYPMDAPDNLLEYLKSKKALPKDVTSAKYTTARSAFLVFGAAILASGSRVIDDYWEQLSKEQGFQTQHRVYILSAKLIDMIHAIEPKFSHHVTTLNTNTTLESQSKTPSSIDGIRVNQNSSTDPDPQFENPFLTVTEIPSTEVRREFLNHLANGNPTAIIAGQTIHGSIELSNAYKIPKYHYKNSFASAQQNNALDTPIGTHTHPVESHNFGRGRKANYVPPEETDVLAQIPGWKFTQLPTTTNQELPTTFSSGGLPIYNKLKLPSRLKELTPNQIKDLERSHDVVQLNKVLGNVRKVRNSRWTKFWQYKAGVPVGLTEEQIPYYKSRYLQNVLDHVEVNIVPNDLKNVDEKHTVKRIPNPNFIGYSNISGFKPPFIDKP
;
A
#
# COMPACT_ATOMS: atom_id res chain seq x y z
N MET A 1 4.30 -67.74 92.26
CA MET A 1 3.63 -66.42 92.30
C MET A 1 3.22 -66.13 90.86
N THR A 2 2.02 -66.51 90.41
CA THR A 2 0.76 -65.71 90.48
C THR A 2 1.02 -64.26 90.03
N SER A 3 0.41 -63.74 88.98
CA SER A 3 -1.05 -63.69 88.81
C SER A 3 -1.49 -63.52 87.34
N VAL A 4 -2.70 -64.02 87.10
CA VAL A 4 -3.61 -63.81 85.99
C VAL A 4 -4.22 -62.40 86.08
N GLU A 5 -4.50 -61.77 84.93
CA GLU A 5 -5.56 -60.78 84.65
C GLU A 5 -5.32 -60.31 83.20
N GLY A 6 -6.27 -60.14 82.28
CA GLY A 6 -7.72 -60.05 82.33
C GLY A 6 -8.11 -59.30 81.06
N ASN A 7 -9.07 -59.85 80.30
CA ASN A 7 -9.62 -59.27 79.08
C ASN A 7 -10.20 -57.87 79.34
N ASP A 8 -10.03 -56.95 78.38
CA ASP A 8 -11.03 -55.91 78.11
C ASP A 8 -11.06 -55.64 76.60
N ASP A 9 -12.12 -56.17 75.98
CA ASP A 9 -12.53 -55.90 74.61
C ASP A 9 -12.90 -54.41 74.47
N LYS A 10 -12.12 -53.66 73.69
CA LYS A 10 -12.60 -52.46 73.00
C LYS A 10 -12.61 -52.73 71.51
N VAL A 11 -13.79 -53.07 71.02
CA VAL A 11 -14.19 -53.00 69.61
C VAL A 11 -13.91 -51.56 69.13
N ASN A 12 -12.78 -51.35 68.46
CA ASN A 12 -12.53 -50.14 67.70
C ASN A 12 -13.04 -50.38 66.27
N THR A 13 -14.21 -49.83 65.98
CA THR A 13 -14.72 -49.70 64.61
C THR A 13 -13.85 -48.69 63.87
N ASP A 14 -12.72 -49.13 63.34
CA ASP A 14 -11.97 -48.34 62.37
C ASP A 14 -12.68 -48.43 61.02
N THR A 15 -13.47 -47.39 60.74
CA THR A 15 -13.87 -46.98 59.39
C THR A 15 -12.62 -46.88 58.51
N VAL A 16 -12.48 -47.85 57.61
CA VAL A 16 -11.51 -47.85 56.52
C VAL A 16 -11.70 -46.57 55.69
N LYS A 17 -10.84 -45.57 55.87
CA LYS A 17 -10.72 -44.45 54.94
C LYS A 17 -10.04 -45.01 53.69
N SER A 18 -10.81 -45.20 52.61
CA SER A 18 -10.28 -45.51 51.29
C SER A 18 -9.28 -44.42 50.88
N GLU A 19 -8.01 -44.79 50.69
CA GLU A 19 -6.97 -43.89 50.20
C GLU A 19 -7.28 -43.43 48.78
N ILE A 20 -7.34 -42.11 48.56
CA ILE A 20 -7.55 -41.51 47.24
C ILE A 20 -6.21 -41.48 46.51
N VAL A 21 -6.08 -42.22 45.41
CA VAL A 21 -4.87 -42.26 44.58
C VAL A 21 -5.04 -41.32 43.39
N THR A 22 -4.12 -40.34 43.25
CA THR A 22 -4.14 -39.36 42.16
C THR A 22 -2.79 -39.25 41.45
N ASN A 23 -2.77 -39.53 40.15
CA ASN A 23 -1.59 -39.37 39.30
C ASN A 23 -1.82 -38.27 38.27
N PHE A 24 -0.83 -37.40 38.08
CA PHE A 24 -0.90 -36.30 37.12
C PHE A 24 0.20 -36.47 36.06
N HIS A 25 -0.20 -36.41 34.79
CA HIS A 25 0.66 -36.62 33.62
C HIS A 25 0.72 -35.33 32.78
N PRO A 26 1.75 -34.49 32.95
CA PRO A 26 1.93 -33.29 32.13
C PRO A 26 2.39 -33.63 30.72
N VAL A 27 2.07 -32.77 29.75
CA VAL A 27 2.58 -32.88 28.37
C VAL A 27 4.01 -32.33 28.31
N PRO A 28 5.00 -33.08 27.80
CA PRO A 28 6.35 -32.56 27.60
C PRO A 28 6.41 -31.43 26.58
N ASP A 29 7.20 -30.39 26.83
CA ASP A 29 7.37 -29.25 25.91
C ASP A 29 7.86 -29.64 24.51
N SER A 30 8.65 -30.72 24.41
CA SER A 30 9.13 -31.26 23.12
C SER A 30 7.97 -31.73 22.24
N VAL A 31 6.93 -32.31 22.83
CA VAL A 31 5.74 -32.78 22.11
C VAL A 31 4.96 -31.59 21.55
N LEU A 32 4.80 -30.53 22.33
CA LEU A 32 4.11 -29.31 21.89
C LEU A 32 4.86 -28.60 20.75
N LYS A 33 6.20 -28.46 20.85
CA LYS A 33 7.01 -27.87 19.77
C LYS A 33 6.97 -28.71 18.48
N ASN A 34 7.03 -30.03 18.60
CA ASN A 34 6.90 -30.92 17.44
C ASN A 34 5.51 -30.83 16.81
N HIS A 35 4.46 -30.68 17.62
CA HIS A 35 3.11 -30.45 17.12
C HIS A 35 3.00 -29.12 16.37
N GLU A 36 3.50 -28.01 16.93
CA GLU A 36 3.53 -26.71 16.22
C GLU A 36 4.24 -26.83 14.86
N LEU A 37 5.39 -27.50 14.81
CA LEU A 37 6.14 -27.74 13.59
C LEU A 37 5.37 -28.61 12.58
N PHE A 38 4.69 -29.66 13.06
CA PHE A 38 3.85 -30.51 12.24
C PHE A 38 2.71 -29.72 11.60
N VAL A 39 1.96 -28.95 12.41
CA VAL A 39 0.84 -28.12 11.92
C VAL A 39 1.31 -27.12 10.88
N LEU A 40 2.46 -26.47 11.11
CA LEU A 40 3.05 -25.55 10.16
C LEU A 40 3.36 -26.24 8.82
N LYS A 41 4.04 -27.38 8.87
CA LYS A 41 4.44 -28.13 7.67
C LYS A 41 3.24 -28.65 6.89
N THR A 42 2.25 -29.22 7.56
CA THR A 42 1.04 -29.73 6.90
C THR A 42 0.23 -28.59 6.28
N THR A 43 0.11 -27.45 6.98
CA THR A 43 -0.65 -26.30 6.47
C THR A 43 0.02 -25.68 5.25
N LEU A 44 1.35 -25.49 5.27
CA LEU A 44 2.09 -24.98 4.11
C LEU A 44 1.94 -25.90 2.89
N SER A 45 1.92 -27.22 3.10
CA SER A 45 1.75 -28.18 2.00
C SER A 45 0.39 -28.08 1.30
N ILE A 46 -0.65 -27.61 2.00
CA ILE A 46 -2.02 -27.57 1.48
C ILE A 46 -2.51 -26.14 1.19
N LEU A 47 -1.72 -25.12 1.49
CA LEU A 47 -2.13 -23.71 1.51
C LEU A 47 -2.78 -23.22 0.20
N ASN A 48 -2.32 -23.74 -0.94
CA ASN A 48 -2.82 -23.37 -2.27
C ASN A 48 -4.11 -24.10 -2.68
N ASN A 49 -4.56 -25.10 -1.90
CA ASN A 49 -5.74 -25.91 -2.21
C ASN A 49 -6.89 -25.61 -1.22
N PRO A 50 -7.88 -24.79 -1.60
CA PRO A 50 -8.95 -24.35 -0.69
C PRO A 50 -9.79 -25.51 -0.16
N ASP A 51 -9.97 -26.57 -0.95
CA ASP A 51 -10.73 -27.77 -0.58
C ASP A 51 -10.09 -28.54 0.59
N LEU A 52 -8.77 -28.48 0.73
CA LEU A 52 -8.04 -29.16 1.80
C LEU A 52 -7.90 -28.30 3.06
N VAL A 53 -7.79 -26.98 2.86
CA VAL A 53 -7.67 -26.00 3.94
C VAL A 53 -9.00 -25.81 4.67
N LEU A 54 -10.12 -25.86 3.94
CA LEU A 54 -11.48 -25.73 4.48
C LEU A 54 -11.75 -24.42 5.25
N GLY A 55 -11.38 -23.27 4.67
CA GLY A 55 -11.74 -21.93 5.20
C GLY A 55 -10.59 -21.22 5.92
N ASP A 56 -10.90 -20.19 6.72
CA ASP A 56 -9.91 -19.33 7.37
C ASP A 56 -9.04 -20.12 8.36
N LEU A 57 -7.74 -19.82 8.45
CA LEU A 57 -6.76 -20.57 9.27
C LEU A 57 -6.96 -20.40 10.79
N ASP A 58 -7.50 -19.25 11.20
CA ASP A 58 -7.79 -18.86 12.58
C ASP A 58 -9.12 -19.42 13.09
N LYS A 59 -9.93 -20.03 12.21
CA LYS A 59 -11.24 -20.59 12.53
C LYS A 59 -11.28 -22.09 12.35
N LEU A 60 -12.30 -22.70 12.96
CA LEU A 60 -12.60 -24.11 12.79
C LEU A 60 -12.79 -24.42 11.29
N PRO A 61 -12.28 -25.56 10.78
CA PRO A 61 -12.56 -25.96 9.40
C PRO A 61 -14.06 -25.92 9.11
N ASN A 62 -14.43 -25.37 7.95
CA ASN A 62 -15.82 -25.23 7.50
C ASN A 62 -16.56 -26.57 7.43
N ARG A 63 -15.81 -27.67 7.33
CA ARG A 63 -16.32 -29.04 7.27
C ARG A 63 -15.63 -29.90 8.31
N LEU A 64 -16.43 -30.53 9.18
CA LEU A 64 -15.99 -31.50 10.19
C LEU A 64 -16.69 -32.85 9.99
N PRO A 65 -16.10 -33.96 10.47
CA PRO A 65 -16.78 -35.25 10.44
C PRO A 65 -18.09 -35.22 11.24
N GLU A 66 -19.20 -35.58 10.59
CA GLU A 66 -20.51 -35.70 11.24
C GLU A 66 -20.58 -37.03 11.98
N LEU A 67 -20.59 -36.99 13.31
CA LEU A 67 -20.56 -38.20 14.14
C LEU A 67 -21.95 -38.86 14.22
N PRO A 68 -22.04 -40.21 14.25
CA PRO A 68 -23.30 -40.88 14.55
C PRO A 68 -23.70 -40.65 16.01
N SER A 69 -24.96 -40.91 16.36
CA SER A 69 -25.33 -41.05 17.77
C SER A 69 -24.66 -42.32 18.33
N PHE A 70 -23.54 -42.14 19.02
CA PHE A 70 -22.71 -43.23 19.55
C PHE A 70 -22.83 -43.41 21.06
N THR A 71 -23.45 -42.46 21.78
CA THR A 71 -23.68 -42.53 23.22
C THR A 71 -25.17 -42.80 23.54
N ILE A 72 -25.42 -43.57 24.60
CA ILE A 72 -26.75 -43.76 25.19
C ILE A 72 -26.81 -42.88 26.44
N LYS A 73 -27.38 -41.69 26.32
CA LYS A 73 -27.33 -40.64 27.36
C LYS A 73 -28.13 -40.98 28.61
N GLU A 74 -29.08 -41.91 28.50
CA GLU A 74 -29.91 -42.38 29.61
C GLU A 74 -29.17 -43.34 30.55
N ARG A 75 -27.96 -43.78 30.18
CA ARG A 75 -27.16 -44.74 30.96
C ARG A 75 -25.72 -44.28 31.13
N LEU A 76 -25.23 -44.37 32.35
CA LEU A 76 -23.82 -44.18 32.68
C LEU A 76 -23.05 -45.50 32.59
N SER A 77 -21.75 -45.39 32.36
CA SER A 77 -20.79 -46.49 32.42
C SER A 77 -20.80 -47.17 33.78
N ASP A 78 -20.23 -48.38 33.86
CA ASP A 78 -20.05 -49.09 35.13
C ASP A 78 -19.22 -48.29 36.15
N ASN A 79 -18.45 -47.30 35.69
CA ASN A 79 -17.62 -46.42 36.52
C ASN A 79 -18.30 -45.07 36.83
N ASN A 80 -19.57 -44.87 36.44
CA ASN A 80 -20.35 -43.62 36.62
C ASN A 80 -19.66 -42.34 36.09
N ASP A 81 -18.76 -42.47 35.11
CA ASP A 81 -17.87 -41.37 34.68
C ASP A 81 -18.02 -40.99 33.21
N SER A 82 -18.83 -41.71 32.46
CA SER A 82 -19.06 -41.53 31.02
C SER A 82 -20.41 -42.10 30.61
N TYR A 83 -20.94 -41.70 29.45
CA TYR A 83 -22.11 -42.35 28.85
C TYR A 83 -21.75 -43.71 28.27
N VAL A 84 -22.71 -44.64 28.28
CA VAL A 84 -22.53 -45.96 27.66
C VAL A 84 -22.38 -45.82 26.13
N LEU A 85 -21.39 -46.51 25.57
CA LEU A 85 -21.14 -46.55 24.13
C LEU A 85 -22.15 -47.47 23.43
N GLY A 86 -23.03 -46.91 22.58
CA GLY A 86 -24.00 -47.66 21.77
C GLY A 86 -23.44 -48.12 20.42
N LYS A 87 -22.44 -47.44 19.89
CA LYS A 87 -21.72 -47.79 18.65
C LYS A 87 -20.24 -47.48 18.83
N GLY A 88 -19.36 -48.32 18.30
CA GLY A 88 -17.91 -48.08 18.28
C GLY A 88 -17.32 -48.32 16.90
N ASP A 89 -16.06 -47.91 16.71
CA ASP A 89 -15.30 -48.15 15.49
C ASP A 89 -14.09 -49.05 15.79
N LEU A 90 -13.91 -50.12 15.02
CA LEU A 90 -12.83 -51.10 15.25
C LEU A 90 -11.45 -50.45 15.14
N SER A 91 -11.28 -49.53 14.18
CA SER A 91 -10.03 -48.78 14.02
C SER A 91 -9.78 -47.83 15.18
N GLY A 92 -10.82 -47.19 15.72
CA GLY A 92 -10.73 -46.35 16.92
C GLY A 92 -10.30 -47.13 18.16
N GLU A 93 -10.90 -48.30 18.42
CA GLU A 93 -10.55 -49.18 19.55
C GLU A 93 -9.12 -49.74 19.47
N ALA A 94 -8.53 -49.80 18.27
CA ALA A 94 -7.12 -50.15 18.11
C ALA A 94 -6.16 -49.03 18.54
N LYS A 95 -6.64 -47.77 18.67
CA LYS A 95 -5.83 -46.57 18.95
C LYS A 95 -5.88 -46.12 20.41
N ILE A 96 -6.86 -46.58 21.19
CA ILE A 96 -7.05 -46.22 22.60
C ILE A 96 -7.47 -47.45 23.40
N ASP A 97 -7.06 -47.56 24.67
CA ASP A 97 -7.56 -48.60 25.58
C ASP A 97 -8.84 -48.17 26.33
N LYS A 98 -9.40 -49.05 27.15
CA LYS A 98 -10.65 -48.78 27.89
C LYS A 98 -10.47 -47.67 28.94
N GLN A 99 -9.27 -47.55 29.49
CA GLN A 99 -8.90 -46.58 30.51
C GLN A 99 -8.58 -45.20 29.94
N GLY A 100 -8.44 -45.08 28.62
CA GLY A 100 -8.14 -43.81 27.94
C GLY A 100 -6.66 -43.59 27.64
N HIS A 101 -5.79 -44.59 27.79
CA HIS A 101 -4.42 -44.52 27.31
C HIS A 101 -4.36 -44.72 25.80
N LEU A 102 -3.69 -43.81 25.13
CA LEU A 102 -3.45 -43.89 23.69
C LEU A 102 -2.39 -44.95 23.38
N LYS A 103 -2.61 -45.69 22.30
CA LYS A 103 -1.70 -46.74 21.80
C LYS A 103 -0.80 -46.21 20.68
N GLY A 104 0.40 -46.79 20.58
CA GLY A 104 1.41 -46.41 19.59
C GLY A 104 2.16 -45.14 19.99
N SER A 105 2.53 -44.30 19.03
CA SER A 105 3.27 -43.05 19.24
C SER A 105 2.37 -41.82 19.47
N ARG A 106 1.11 -42.03 19.83
CA ARG A 106 0.11 -40.96 20.01
C ARG A 106 0.20 -40.37 21.41
N ASN A 107 0.08 -39.05 21.49
CA ASN A 107 0.08 -38.32 22.75
C ASN A 107 -1.05 -37.30 22.74
N TYR A 108 -1.63 -37.00 23.90
CA TYR A 108 -2.59 -35.89 24.04
C TYR A 108 -1.88 -34.54 24.00
N LEU A 109 -2.60 -33.51 23.54
CA LEU A 109 -2.15 -32.11 23.58
C LEU A 109 -2.33 -31.42 24.95
N PHE A 110 -3.03 -32.09 25.87
CA PHE A 110 -3.34 -31.57 27.20
C PHE A 110 -2.84 -32.51 28.30
N PRO A 111 -2.63 -32.00 29.53
CA PRO A 111 -2.34 -32.83 30.69
C PRO A 111 -3.50 -33.78 31.00
N THR A 112 -3.17 -35.01 31.39
CA THR A 112 -4.15 -35.99 31.85
C THR A 112 -3.90 -36.36 33.31
N PHE A 113 -4.90 -36.85 34.01
CA PHE A 113 -4.76 -37.32 35.39
C PHE A 113 -5.65 -38.53 35.66
N SER A 114 -5.28 -39.36 36.62
CA SER A 114 -6.15 -40.39 37.18
C SER A 114 -6.66 -39.94 38.55
N TYR A 115 -7.91 -40.23 38.85
CA TYR A 115 -8.55 -39.90 40.12
C TYR A 115 -9.43 -41.08 40.53
N SER A 116 -8.96 -41.90 41.47
CA SER A 116 -9.74 -43.02 42.00
C SER A 116 -10.54 -42.57 43.21
N CYS A 117 -11.87 -42.64 43.14
CA CYS A 117 -12.75 -42.30 44.25
C CYS A 117 -13.99 -43.23 44.33
N PRO A 118 -14.67 -43.31 45.49
CA PRO A 118 -15.88 -44.12 45.61
C PRO A 118 -16.98 -43.70 44.62
N GLU A 119 -17.10 -42.42 44.28
CA GLU A 119 -18.12 -41.89 43.38
C GLU A 119 -17.96 -42.38 41.94
N ASN A 120 -16.74 -42.71 41.51
CA ASN A 120 -16.45 -43.30 40.20
C ASN A 120 -16.13 -44.80 40.27
N ASN A 121 -16.58 -45.48 41.32
CA ASN A 121 -16.30 -46.90 41.57
C ASN A 121 -14.80 -47.25 41.57
N ASN A 122 -13.95 -46.35 42.05
CA ASN A 122 -12.48 -46.47 42.06
C ASN A 122 -11.90 -46.71 40.66
N SER A 123 -12.34 -45.90 39.71
CA SER A 123 -11.90 -45.96 38.32
C SER A 123 -10.43 -45.58 38.15
N GLU A 124 -9.71 -46.36 37.34
CA GLU A 124 -8.34 -46.05 36.89
C GLU A 124 -8.34 -45.29 35.54
N ASN A 125 -9.47 -44.71 35.14
CA ASN A 125 -9.58 -43.99 33.88
C ASN A 125 -8.74 -42.70 33.89
N LEU A 126 -8.24 -42.33 32.71
CA LEU A 126 -7.62 -41.05 32.46
C LEU A 126 -8.69 -39.98 32.24
N TYR A 127 -8.49 -38.86 32.91
CA TYR A 127 -9.34 -37.68 32.87
C TYR A 127 -8.59 -36.47 32.33
N VAL A 128 -9.36 -35.54 31.77
CA VAL A 128 -8.89 -34.23 31.30
C VAL A 128 -9.81 -33.13 31.83
N LEU A 129 -9.23 -31.99 32.18
CA LEU A 129 -9.99 -30.80 32.54
C LEU A 129 -10.64 -30.18 31.30
N VAL A 130 -11.92 -29.79 31.39
CA VAL A 130 -12.67 -29.23 30.25
C VAL A 130 -11.98 -27.97 29.71
N ARG A 131 -11.49 -27.08 30.59
CA ARG A 131 -10.64 -25.94 30.21
C ARG A 131 -9.42 -26.29 29.34
N ASP A 132 -8.72 -27.38 29.67
CA ASP A 132 -7.48 -27.74 28.99
C ASP A 132 -7.78 -28.40 27.64
N LEU A 133 -8.91 -29.11 27.57
CA LEU A 133 -9.47 -29.62 26.32
C LEU A 133 -9.87 -28.48 25.37
N ILE A 134 -10.58 -27.46 25.87
CA ILE A 134 -10.95 -26.26 25.08
C ILE A 134 -9.68 -25.55 24.57
N LYS A 135 -8.69 -25.37 25.44
CA LYS A 135 -7.40 -24.76 25.10
C LYS A 135 -6.64 -25.57 24.05
N ALA A 136 -6.63 -26.91 24.14
CA ALA A 136 -5.96 -27.76 23.17
C ALA A 136 -6.60 -27.70 21.77
N LEU A 137 -7.92 -27.50 21.71
CA LEU A 137 -8.65 -27.28 20.46
C LEU A 137 -8.51 -25.84 19.92
N ASN A 138 -7.88 -24.94 20.70
CA ASN A 138 -7.72 -23.52 20.40
C ASN A 138 -9.08 -22.82 20.15
N LEU A 139 -10.08 -23.17 20.97
CA LEU A 139 -11.42 -22.58 20.98
C LEU A 139 -11.52 -21.52 22.08
N ASN A 140 -12.34 -20.50 21.84
CA ASN A 140 -12.61 -19.42 22.80
C ASN A 140 -13.99 -19.57 23.49
N ASP A 141 -14.46 -20.81 23.64
CA ASP A 141 -15.78 -21.11 24.23
C ASP A 141 -15.69 -21.17 25.76
N ASP A 142 -16.73 -20.70 26.46
CA ASP A 142 -16.88 -20.95 27.90
C ASP A 142 -17.17 -22.44 28.15
N GLU A 143 -16.75 -22.98 29.31
CA GLU A 143 -16.94 -24.40 29.64
C GLU A 143 -18.40 -24.86 29.51
N GLN A 144 -19.37 -24.03 29.90
CA GLN A 144 -20.80 -24.37 29.79
C GLN A 144 -21.28 -24.43 28.35
N HIS A 145 -20.92 -23.44 27.52
CA HIS A 145 -21.28 -23.40 26.10
C HIS A 145 -20.64 -24.57 25.34
N PHE A 146 -19.37 -24.89 25.66
CA PHE A 146 -18.66 -26.02 25.09
C PHE A 146 -19.36 -27.36 25.40
N LEU A 147 -19.75 -27.59 26.65
CA LEU A 147 -20.44 -28.82 27.06
C LEU A 147 -21.85 -28.95 26.48
N GLN A 148 -22.57 -27.82 26.31
CA GLN A 148 -23.87 -27.83 25.62
C GLN A 148 -23.72 -28.22 24.15
N LYS A 149 -22.70 -27.69 23.48
CA LYS A 149 -22.39 -28.01 22.08
C LYS A 149 -21.97 -29.47 21.91
N TYR A 150 -21.11 -29.98 22.79
CA TYR A 150 -20.61 -31.35 22.78
C TYR A 150 -21.28 -32.20 23.86
N SER A 151 -22.60 -32.37 23.73
CA SER A 151 -23.44 -33.07 24.71
C SER A 151 -23.17 -34.56 24.89
N ASP A 152 -22.30 -35.16 24.06
CA ASP A 152 -21.80 -36.53 24.21
C ASP A 152 -20.68 -36.65 25.26
N LEU A 153 -20.15 -35.54 25.75
CA LEU A 153 -19.26 -35.52 26.91
C LEU A 153 -20.09 -35.53 28.19
N TYR A 154 -19.81 -36.47 29.09
CA TYR A 154 -20.34 -36.43 30.45
C TYR A 154 -19.40 -35.59 31.33
N PRO A 155 -19.84 -34.43 31.84
CA PRO A 155 -19.03 -33.61 32.72
C PRO A 155 -19.20 -34.04 34.18
N MET A 156 -18.08 -34.18 34.89
CA MET A 156 -18.04 -34.34 36.33
C MET A 156 -17.49 -33.09 37.00
N ASP A 157 -18.06 -32.72 38.14
CA ASP A 157 -17.59 -31.61 38.96
C ASP A 157 -16.41 -32.07 39.81
N ALA A 158 -15.32 -31.30 39.80
CA ALA A 158 -14.13 -31.60 40.60
C ALA A 158 -14.39 -31.31 42.09
N PRO A 159 -14.29 -32.31 42.99
CA PRO A 159 -14.41 -32.09 44.42
C PRO A 159 -13.23 -31.29 44.99
N ASP A 160 -13.39 -30.71 46.18
CA ASP A 160 -12.42 -29.79 46.80
C ASP A 160 -11.01 -30.40 46.95
N ASN A 161 -10.93 -31.69 47.28
CA ASN A 161 -9.68 -32.44 47.38
C ASN A 161 -8.93 -32.54 46.03
N LEU A 162 -9.65 -32.80 44.94
CA LEU A 162 -9.10 -32.84 43.60
C LEU A 162 -8.68 -31.44 43.14
N LEU A 163 -9.48 -30.41 43.44
CA LEU A 163 -9.16 -29.02 43.15
C LEU A 163 -7.87 -28.60 43.85
N GLU A 164 -7.70 -28.90 45.14
CA GLU A 164 -6.48 -28.60 45.88
C GLU A 164 -5.26 -29.36 45.31
N TYR A 165 -5.43 -30.64 44.95
CA TYR A 165 -4.38 -31.41 44.30
C TYR A 165 -3.95 -30.81 42.95
N LEU A 166 -4.89 -30.48 42.08
CA LEU A 166 -4.61 -29.89 40.76
C LEU A 166 -3.97 -28.49 40.87
N LYS A 167 -4.35 -27.70 41.89
CA LYS A 167 -3.68 -26.44 42.22
C LYS A 167 -2.24 -26.68 42.68
N SER A 168 -2.00 -27.70 43.52
CA SER A 168 -0.64 -28.05 43.97
C SER A 168 0.30 -28.43 42.81
N LYS A 169 -0.25 -29.08 41.77
CA LYS A 169 0.47 -29.45 40.55
C LYS A 169 0.55 -28.32 39.51
N LYS A 170 0.02 -27.13 39.81
CA LYS A 170 -0.06 -25.97 38.90
C LYS A 170 -0.88 -26.23 37.62
N ALA A 171 -1.75 -27.24 37.62
CA ALA A 171 -2.69 -27.48 36.53
C ALA A 171 -3.84 -26.45 36.56
N LEU A 172 -4.25 -26.04 37.75
CA LEU A 172 -5.24 -24.99 37.97
C LEU A 172 -4.61 -23.73 38.60
N PRO A 173 -5.02 -22.52 38.19
CA PRO A 173 -4.72 -21.28 38.91
C PRO A 173 -5.31 -21.31 40.34
N LYS A 174 -4.67 -20.56 41.26
CA LYS A 174 -5.07 -20.52 42.68
C LYS A 174 -6.50 -20.01 42.88
N ASP A 175 -6.94 -19.11 42.01
CA ASP A 175 -8.20 -18.36 42.12
C ASP A 175 -9.43 -19.14 41.62
N VAL A 176 -9.25 -20.32 41.02
CA VAL A 176 -10.35 -21.13 40.48
C VAL A 176 -11.12 -21.79 41.63
N THR A 177 -12.43 -21.59 41.68
CA THR A 177 -13.33 -22.12 42.73
C THR A 177 -14.08 -23.39 42.32
N SER A 178 -14.22 -23.65 41.02
CA SER A 178 -14.84 -24.87 40.48
C SER A 178 -14.18 -25.23 39.15
N ALA A 179 -14.13 -26.52 38.84
CA ALA A 179 -13.62 -27.01 37.56
C ALA A 179 -14.38 -28.28 37.17
N LYS A 180 -14.60 -28.46 35.86
CA LYS A 180 -15.20 -29.68 35.32
C LYS A 180 -14.17 -30.54 34.62
N TYR A 181 -14.34 -31.85 34.69
CA TYR A 181 -13.50 -32.82 34.00
C TYR A 181 -14.33 -33.89 33.31
N THR A 182 -13.75 -34.56 32.32
CA THR A 182 -14.36 -35.69 31.60
C THR A 182 -13.30 -36.73 31.28
N THR A 183 -13.69 -37.93 30.86
CA THR A 183 -12.74 -38.98 30.48
C THR A 183 -11.96 -38.60 29.22
N ALA A 184 -10.66 -38.88 29.18
CA ALA A 184 -9.83 -38.67 27.99
C ALA A 184 -10.31 -39.53 26.80
N ARG A 185 -10.93 -40.68 27.10
CA ARG A 185 -11.55 -41.56 26.11
C ARG A 185 -12.79 -40.94 25.46
N SER A 186 -13.71 -40.34 26.22
CA SER A 186 -14.86 -39.60 25.66
C SER A 186 -14.41 -38.42 24.81
N ALA A 187 -13.38 -37.68 25.25
CA ALA A 187 -12.79 -36.61 24.44
C ALA A 187 -12.25 -37.13 23.10
N PHE A 188 -11.56 -38.27 23.08
CA PHE A 188 -11.05 -38.87 21.84
C PHE A 188 -12.15 -39.38 20.91
N LEU A 189 -13.24 -39.94 21.46
CA LEU A 189 -14.42 -40.34 20.70
C LEU A 189 -15.07 -39.16 19.96
N VAL A 190 -15.12 -37.98 20.59
CA VAL A 190 -15.73 -36.77 20.02
C VAL A 190 -14.80 -36.04 19.06
N PHE A 191 -13.53 -35.85 19.43
CA PHE A 191 -12.63 -34.95 18.69
C PHE A 191 -11.59 -35.64 17.80
N GLY A 192 -11.36 -36.95 18.01
CA GLY A 192 -10.43 -37.74 17.20
C GLY A 192 -9.04 -37.10 17.12
N ALA A 193 -8.56 -36.86 15.89
CA ALA A 193 -7.23 -36.32 15.65
C ALA A 193 -7.00 -34.92 16.25
N ALA A 194 -8.06 -34.12 16.47
CA ALA A 194 -7.94 -32.72 16.88
C ALA A 194 -7.36 -32.52 18.28
N ILE A 195 -7.40 -33.54 19.14
CA ILE A 195 -6.84 -33.49 20.50
C ILE A 195 -5.49 -34.20 20.64
N LEU A 196 -5.02 -34.82 19.56
CA LEU A 196 -3.76 -35.55 19.52
C LEU A 196 -2.63 -34.64 19.08
N ALA A 197 -1.44 -34.88 19.62
CA ALA A 197 -0.23 -34.24 19.14
C ALA A 197 0.14 -34.81 17.77
N SER A 198 0.22 -33.93 16.76
CA SER A 198 0.53 -34.29 15.36
C SER A 198 -0.45 -35.30 14.73
N GLY A 199 -1.73 -35.24 15.12
CA GLY A 199 -2.80 -36.04 14.55
C GLY A 199 -3.15 -35.64 13.12
N SER A 200 -3.33 -36.65 12.28
CA SER A 200 -3.78 -36.48 10.89
C SER A 200 -5.24 -36.91 10.73
N ARG A 201 -6.01 -36.20 9.89
CA ARG A 201 -7.40 -36.56 9.59
C ARG A 201 -7.47 -37.98 9.05
N VAL A 202 -8.57 -38.69 9.30
CA VAL A 202 -8.79 -40.10 8.96
C VAL A 202 -7.94 -41.06 9.78
N ILE A 203 -6.61 -40.98 9.68
CA ILE A 203 -5.68 -41.97 10.26
C ILE A 203 -5.68 -41.91 11.78
N ASP A 204 -5.77 -40.71 12.37
CA ASP A 204 -5.75 -40.54 13.82
C ASP A 204 -7.10 -40.17 14.42
N ASP A 205 -8.15 -40.10 13.60
CA ASP A 205 -9.51 -40.02 14.11
C ASP A 205 -9.91 -41.36 14.74
N TYR A 206 -10.78 -41.30 15.75
CA TYR A 206 -11.42 -42.50 16.29
C TYR A 206 -12.35 -43.13 15.25
N TRP A 207 -13.17 -42.31 14.56
CA TRP A 207 -14.15 -42.73 13.55
C TRP A 207 -13.55 -42.75 12.14
N GLU A 208 -12.62 -43.66 11.89
CA GLU A 208 -11.84 -43.66 10.65
C GLU A 208 -12.69 -44.01 9.43
N GLN A 209 -13.51 -45.07 9.53
CA GLN A 209 -14.34 -45.52 8.43
C GLN A 209 -15.36 -44.45 8.03
N LEU A 210 -15.97 -43.81 9.02
CA LEU A 210 -16.93 -42.73 8.84
C LEU A 210 -16.30 -41.51 8.14
N SER A 211 -15.10 -41.08 8.59
CA SER A 211 -14.38 -39.98 7.94
C SER A 211 -14.09 -40.29 6.47
N LYS A 212 -13.73 -41.55 6.13
CA LYS A 212 -13.53 -41.98 4.73
C LYS A 212 -14.83 -41.96 3.92
N GLU A 213 -15.92 -42.47 4.47
CA GLU A 213 -17.25 -42.46 3.83
C GLU A 213 -17.76 -41.05 3.55
N GLN A 214 -17.44 -40.09 4.44
CA GLN A 214 -17.73 -38.67 4.25
C GLN A 214 -16.75 -37.98 3.28
N GLY A 215 -15.77 -38.67 2.71
CA GLY A 215 -14.85 -38.11 1.72
C GLY A 215 -13.71 -37.28 2.30
N PHE A 216 -13.42 -37.40 3.59
CA PHE A 216 -12.20 -36.83 4.16
C PHE A 216 -10.98 -37.61 3.67
N GLN A 217 -9.90 -36.87 3.47
CA GLN A 217 -8.57 -37.37 3.12
C GLN A 217 -7.58 -36.99 4.23
N THR A 218 -6.47 -37.72 4.33
CA THR A 218 -5.44 -37.52 5.35
C THR A 218 -4.85 -36.11 5.40
N GLN A 219 -4.79 -35.44 4.25
CA GLN A 219 -4.23 -34.10 4.09
C GLN A 219 -5.17 -32.95 4.51
N HIS A 220 -6.44 -33.22 4.84
CA HIS A 220 -7.35 -32.15 5.27
C HIS A 220 -6.89 -31.53 6.58
N ARG A 221 -7.10 -30.21 6.69
CA ARG A 221 -6.78 -29.46 7.90
C ARG A 221 -7.58 -29.99 9.09
N VAL A 222 -6.88 -30.20 10.20
CA VAL A 222 -7.47 -30.65 11.47
C VAL A 222 -7.57 -29.51 12.47
N TYR A 223 -6.50 -28.72 12.61
CA TYR A 223 -6.31 -27.77 13.70
C TYR A 223 -6.68 -26.34 13.31
N ILE A 224 -7.08 -25.58 14.33
CA ILE A 224 -7.15 -24.12 14.28
C ILE A 224 -5.75 -23.57 14.56
N LEU A 225 -5.25 -22.67 13.73
CA LEU A 225 -3.93 -22.09 13.91
C LEU A 225 -3.97 -20.91 14.90
N SER A 226 -2.94 -20.82 15.73
CA SER A 226 -2.71 -19.65 16.57
C SER A 226 -2.16 -18.48 15.74
N ALA A 227 -2.35 -17.26 16.22
CA ALA A 227 -1.80 -16.06 15.58
C ALA A 227 -0.29 -16.18 15.31
N LYS A 228 0.47 -16.74 16.26
CA LYS A 228 1.90 -17.04 16.12
C LYS A 228 2.22 -17.90 14.90
N LEU A 229 1.44 -18.95 14.64
CA LEU A 229 1.65 -19.84 13.49
C LEU A 229 1.24 -19.17 12.19
N ILE A 230 0.17 -18.38 12.20
CA ILE A 230 -0.29 -17.62 11.04
C ILE A 230 0.77 -16.58 10.63
N ASP A 231 1.33 -15.85 11.59
CA ASP A 231 2.42 -14.90 11.37
C ASP A 231 3.66 -15.60 10.76
N MET A 232 3.97 -16.80 11.25
CA MET A 232 5.06 -17.61 10.71
C MET A 232 4.79 -18.08 9.28
N ILE A 233 3.55 -18.45 8.94
CA ILE A 233 3.15 -18.79 7.57
C ILE A 233 3.30 -17.57 6.67
N HIS A 234 2.83 -16.40 7.10
CA HIS A 234 2.99 -15.16 6.32
C HIS A 234 4.46 -14.79 6.11
N ALA A 235 5.33 -15.07 7.08
CA ALA A 235 6.77 -14.87 6.94
C ALA A 235 7.43 -15.86 5.95
N ILE A 236 6.96 -17.11 5.91
CA ILE A 236 7.48 -18.15 5.01
C ILE A 236 6.94 -17.99 3.58
N GLU A 237 5.66 -17.66 3.43
CA GLU A 237 4.97 -17.53 2.14
C GLU A 237 4.28 -16.15 1.99
N PRO A 238 5.04 -15.11 1.60
CA PRO A 238 4.53 -13.74 1.49
C PRO A 238 3.36 -13.56 0.51
N LYS A 239 3.25 -14.44 -0.50
CA LYS A 239 2.17 -14.41 -1.50
C LYS A 239 0.79 -14.55 -0.85
N PHE A 240 0.70 -15.30 0.24
CA PHE A 240 -0.55 -15.54 0.96
C PHE A 240 -1.00 -14.31 1.78
N SER A 241 -0.08 -13.40 2.13
CA SER A 241 -0.38 -12.21 2.95
C SER A 241 -1.33 -11.21 2.28
N HIS A 242 -1.42 -11.20 0.94
CA HIS A 242 -2.23 -10.22 0.20
C HIS A 242 -3.72 -10.58 0.08
N HIS A 243 -4.12 -11.80 0.46
CA HIS A 243 -5.52 -12.23 0.37
C HIS A 243 -6.39 -11.79 1.56
N VAL A 244 -5.79 -11.53 2.73
CA VAL A 244 -6.55 -11.11 3.93
C VAL A 244 -6.92 -9.62 3.89
N THR A 245 -6.12 -8.77 3.23
CA THR A 245 -6.39 -7.32 3.16
C THR A 245 -7.51 -6.96 2.17
N THR A 246 -7.81 -7.82 1.20
CA THR A 246 -8.83 -7.56 0.15
C THR A 246 -10.25 -7.99 0.53
N LEU A 247 -10.43 -8.73 1.63
CA LEU A 247 -11.76 -9.14 2.14
C LEU A 247 -12.32 -8.20 3.22
N ASN A 248 -11.50 -7.31 3.79
CA ASN A 248 -11.91 -6.40 4.86
C ASN A 248 -12.40 -5.02 4.38
N THR A 249 -12.50 -4.78 3.07
CA THR A 249 -13.02 -3.52 2.51
C THR A 249 -14.39 -3.63 1.85
N ASN A 250 -14.98 -4.83 1.74
CA ASN A 250 -16.23 -5.05 0.99
C ASN A 250 -17.34 -5.74 1.82
N THR A 251 -17.45 -5.44 3.10
CA THR A 251 -18.51 -6.00 3.97
C THR A 251 -19.40 -4.91 4.57
N THR A 252 -19.99 -4.09 3.70
CA THR A 252 -21.28 -3.45 3.95
C THR A 252 -21.89 -3.10 2.59
N LEU A 253 -22.78 -3.97 2.11
CA LEU A 253 -24.09 -3.63 1.52
C LEU A 253 -24.71 -4.88 0.86
N GLU A 254 -25.68 -5.41 1.58
CA GLU A 254 -26.93 -5.99 1.07
C GLU A 254 -26.95 -7.33 0.33
N SER A 255 -27.35 -8.33 1.11
CA SER A 255 -28.31 -9.37 0.75
C SER A 255 -29.53 -8.85 -0.03
N GLN A 256 -29.80 -9.40 -1.21
CA GLN A 256 -31.14 -9.78 -1.66
C GLN A 256 -31.09 -10.75 -2.86
N SER A 257 -31.98 -11.74 -2.78
CA SER A 257 -32.21 -12.90 -3.65
C SER A 257 -32.41 -12.63 -5.15
N LYS A 258 -31.96 -13.56 -6.03
CA LYS A 258 -32.83 -14.47 -6.83
C LYS A 258 -32.04 -15.29 -7.88
N THR A 259 -32.60 -16.45 -8.17
CA THR A 259 -32.18 -17.58 -9.03
C THR A 259 -32.11 -17.30 -10.54
N PRO A 260 -31.55 -18.22 -11.36
CA PRO A 260 -31.04 -17.95 -12.70
C PRO A 260 -32.06 -18.23 -13.81
N SER A 261 -32.08 -17.40 -14.86
CA SER A 261 -32.62 -17.81 -16.16
C SER A 261 -32.02 -16.98 -17.32
N SER A 262 -31.52 -17.72 -18.31
CA SER A 262 -31.65 -17.50 -19.76
C SER A 262 -30.99 -16.27 -20.41
N ILE A 263 -29.86 -16.55 -21.07
CA ILE A 263 -29.49 -16.21 -22.46
C ILE A 263 -30.47 -15.26 -23.18
N ASP A 264 -30.05 -14.00 -23.39
CA ASP A 264 -29.99 -13.32 -24.70
C ASP A 264 -29.74 -11.80 -24.52
N GLY A 265 -28.86 -11.24 -25.36
CA GLY A 265 -28.72 -9.79 -25.55
C GLY A 265 -27.49 -9.15 -24.88
N ILE A 266 -26.42 -9.03 -25.65
CA ILE A 266 -25.29 -8.13 -25.38
C ILE A 266 -25.83 -6.70 -25.33
N ARG A 267 -26.09 -6.19 -24.13
CA ARG A 267 -26.22 -4.76 -23.85
C ARG A 267 -24.89 -4.25 -23.32
N VAL A 268 -24.27 -3.38 -24.12
CA VAL A 268 -23.11 -2.56 -23.77
C VAL A 268 -23.48 -1.71 -22.55
N ASN A 269 -22.99 -2.09 -21.37
CA ASN A 269 -23.09 -1.27 -20.17
C ASN A 269 -22.03 -0.16 -20.25
N GLN A 270 -22.47 1.04 -20.59
CA GLN A 270 -21.75 2.28 -20.34
C GLN A 270 -21.80 2.58 -18.84
N ASN A 271 -20.89 1.99 -18.07
CA ASN A 271 -20.55 2.49 -16.74
C ASN A 271 -19.18 3.16 -16.82
N SER A 272 -19.17 4.39 -17.32
CA SER A 272 -18.00 5.28 -17.20
C SER A 272 -17.91 5.75 -15.76
N SER A 273 -16.95 5.22 -15.02
CA SER A 273 -16.35 5.95 -13.90
C SER A 273 -15.78 7.26 -14.48
N THR A 274 -16.46 8.36 -14.19
CA THR A 274 -16.06 9.71 -14.59
C THR A 274 -14.93 10.20 -13.69
N ASP A 275 -13.74 9.62 -13.84
CA ASP A 275 -12.54 10.44 -13.67
C ASP A 275 -12.43 11.31 -14.92
N PRO A 276 -12.30 12.65 -14.79
CA PRO A 276 -12.18 13.51 -15.95
C PRO A 276 -10.93 13.11 -16.73
N ASP A 277 -11.09 12.83 -18.03
CA ASP A 277 -9.96 12.56 -18.91
C ASP A 277 -8.95 13.72 -18.78
N PRO A 278 -7.65 13.43 -18.59
CA PRO A 278 -6.65 14.46 -18.38
C PRO A 278 -6.65 15.44 -19.56
N GLN A 279 -6.82 16.72 -19.25
CA GLN A 279 -6.85 17.77 -20.27
C GLN A 279 -5.42 18.06 -20.74
N PHE A 280 -5.10 17.62 -21.95
CA PHE A 280 -3.80 17.90 -22.58
C PHE A 280 -3.75 19.30 -23.19
N GLU A 281 -2.55 19.86 -23.26
CA GLU A 281 -2.36 21.20 -23.82
C GLU A 281 -2.50 21.20 -25.35
N ASN A 282 -2.99 22.31 -25.91
CA ASN A 282 -3.05 22.50 -27.36
C ASN A 282 -1.62 22.70 -27.94
N PRO A 283 -1.14 21.83 -28.84
CA PRO A 283 0.22 21.93 -29.40
C PRO A 283 0.49 23.21 -30.20
N PHE A 284 -0.54 23.79 -30.85
CA PHE A 284 -0.39 24.91 -31.79
C PHE A 284 -0.06 26.25 -31.12
N LEU A 285 -0.18 26.34 -29.79
CA LEU A 285 0.31 27.49 -29.03
C LEU A 285 1.85 27.53 -28.97
N THR A 286 2.50 26.38 -29.18
CA THR A 286 3.96 26.24 -29.01
C THR A 286 4.67 25.95 -30.34
N VAL A 287 4.05 25.16 -31.22
CA VAL A 287 4.63 24.68 -32.48
C VAL A 287 4.04 25.46 -33.65
N THR A 288 4.89 25.86 -34.61
CA THR A 288 4.41 26.44 -35.87
C THR A 288 3.52 25.44 -36.61
N GLU A 289 2.32 25.87 -37.00
CA GLU A 289 1.37 25.01 -37.70
C GLU A 289 1.99 24.41 -38.96
N ILE A 290 1.70 23.13 -39.19
CA ILE A 290 2.18 22.42 -40.36
C ILE A 290 1.15 22.63 -41.47
N PRO A 291 1.56 22.99 -42.70
CA PRO A 291 0.65 22.98 -43.84
C PRO A 291 -0.01 21.61 -44.01
N SER A 292 -1.22 21.58 -44.59
CA SER A 292 -1.96 20.34 -44.81
C SER A 292 -1.12 19.28 -45.52
N THR A 293 -1.47 18.01 -45.29
CA THR A 293 -0.78 16.88 -45.91
C THR A 293 -0.78 16.98 -47.43
N GLU A 294 -1.84 17.53 -48.01
CA GLU A 294 -2.04 17.69 -49.45
C GLU A 294 -1.06 18.70 -50.01
N VAL A 295 -0.95 19.88 -49.40
CA VAL A 295 -0.02 20.94 -49.82
C VAL A 295 1.43 20.46 -49.71
N ARG A 296 1.77 19.74 -48.63
CA ARG A 296 3.10 19.17 -48.46
C ARG A 296 3.43 18.11 -49.51
N ARG A 297 2.46 17.27 -49.87
CA ARG A 297 2.61 16.24 -50.90
C ARG A 297 2.81 16.87 -52.27
N GLU A 298 2.02 17.89 -52.61
CA GLU A 298 2.15 18.65 -53.85
C GLU A 298 3.52 19.34 -53.96
N PHE A 299 3.95 20.03 -52.89
CA PHE A 299 5.28 20.64 -52.81
C PHE A 299 6.40 19.63 -53.06
N LEU A 300 6.35 18.46 -52.41
CA LEU A 300 7.36 17.41 -52.60
C LEU A 300 7.34 16.84 -54.03
N ASN A 301 6.17 16.68 -54.63
CA ASN A 301 6.04 16.22 -56.01
C ASN A 301 6.62 17.23 -57.00
N HIS A 302 6.30 18.51 -56.84
CA HIS A 302 6.86 19.56 -57.69
C HIS A 302 8.37 19.70 -57.52
N LEU A 303 8.87 19.60 -56.27
CA LEU A 303 10.29 19.61 -55.99
C LEU A 303 11.01 18.43 -56.65
N ALA A 304 10.45 17.22 -56.56
CA ALA A 304 11.00 16.02 -57.18
C ALA A 304 11.06 16.13 -58.71
N ASN A 305 10.09 16.82 -59.31
CA ASN A 305 10.01 17.05 -60.76
C ASN A 305 10.77 18.31 -61.22
N GLY A 306 11.35 19.10 -60.30
CA GLY A 306 12.06 20.34 -60.63
C GLY A 306 11.16 21.52 -61.04
N ASN A 307 9.86 21.46 -60.74
CA ASN A 307 8.91 22.53 -61.02
C ASN A 307 9.04 23.67 -59.98
N PRO A 308 8.66 24.91 -60.31
CA PRO A 308 8.63 26.01 -59.35
C PRO A 308 7.58 25.73 -58.25
N THR A 309 7.98 25.90 -56.99
CA THR A 309 7.16 25.60 -55.81
C THR A 309 6.94 26.80 -54.91
N ALA A 310 5.79 26.86 -54.23
CA ALA A 310 5.59 27.78 -53.11
C ALA A 310 6.58 27.49 -51.97
N ILE A 311 7.00 28.53 -51.23
CA ILE A 311 7.95 28.38 -50.12
C ILE A 311 7.21 27.77 -48.92
N ILE A 312 7.59 26.57 -48.51
CA ILE A 312 7.15 25.95 -47.27
C ILE A 312 8.25 26.09 -46.21
N ALA A 313 7.93 26.76 -45.10
CA ALA A 313 8.86 26.94 -43.99
C ALA A 313 9.10 25.63 -43.23
N GLY A 314 10.32 25.47 -42.68
CA GLY A 314 10.66 24.38 -41.77
C GLY A 314 9.93 24.48 -40.43
N GLN A 315 9.88 23.36 -39.71
CA GLN A 315 9.16 23.27 -38.43
C GLN A 315 10.01 23.82 -37.28
N THR A 316 9.44 24.74 -36.49
CA THR A 316 10.12 25.35 -35.34
C THR A 316 9.14 25.67 -34.20
N ILE A 317 9.66 26.14 -33.07
CA ILE A 317 8.84 26.70 -31.99
C ILE A 317 8.47 28.16 -32.27
N HIS A 318 7.29 28.60 -31.82
CA HIS A 318 6.89 29.99 -31.93
C HIS A 318 7.75 30.91 -31.04
N GLY A 319 8.02 32.13 -31.53
CA GLY A 319 8.63 33.23 -30.76
C GLY A 319 10.03 33.67 -31.24
N SER A 320 10.20 34.98 -31.40
CA SER A 320 11.46 35.66 -31.68
C SER A 320 12.15 36.15 -30.40
N ILE A 321 13.43 36.52 -30.50
CA ILE A 321 14.18 37.18 -29.42
C ILE A 321 14.73 38.49 -29.97
N GLU A 322 14.09 39.61 -29.64
CA GLU A 322 14.54 40.94 -30.04
C GLU A 322 15.26 41.63 -28.88
N LEU A 323 16.58 41.39 -28.78
CA LEU A 323 17.38 41.88 -27.66
C LEU A 323 17.44 43.41 -27.62
N SER A 324 17.58 44.09 -28.76
CA SER A 324 17.73 45.55 -28.82
C SER A 324 16.48 46.32 -28.42
N ASN A 325 15.29 45.74 -28.62
CA ASN A 325 14.02 46.37 -28.24
C ASN A 325 13.73 46.18 -26.74
N ALA A 326 14.09 45.01 -26.20
CA ALA A 326 13.86 44.67 -24.80
C ALA A 326 14.95 45.21 -23.86
N TYR A 327 16.16 45.46 -24.37
CA TYR A 327 17.33 45.78 -23.57
C TYR A 327 17.98 47.10 -24.00
N LYS A 328 18.14 48.03 -23.06
CA LYS A 328 18.87 49.28 -23.23
C LYS A 328 19.90 49.41 -22.12
N ILE A 329 21.11 49.84 -22.47
CA ILE A 329 22.20 50.08 -21.53
C ILE A 329 21.73 51.11 -20.49
N PRO A 330 21.85 50.82 -19.18
CA PRO A 330 21.52 51.79 -18.14
C PRO A 330 22.43 53.00 -18.26
N LYS A 331 21.86 54.20 -18.15
CA LYS A 331 22.60 55.45 -18.26
C LYS A 331 22.58 56.15 -16.91
N TYR A 332 23.71 56.11 -16.23
CA TYR A 332 23.92 56.75 -14.93
C TYR A 332 24.47 58.18 -15.03
N HIS A 333 24.52 58.73 -16.23
CA HIS A 333 25.00 60.08 -16.53
C HIS A 333 23.95 60.91 -17.29
N TYR A 334 24.07 62.23 -17.20
CA TYR A 334 23.39 63.15 -18.11
C TYR A 334 24.22 63.36 -19.37
N LYS A 335 23.60 63.92 -20.42
CA LYS A 335 24.20 64.07 -21.75
C LYS A 335 25.62 64.69 -21.75
N ASN A 336 25.87 65.65 -20.88
CA ASN A 336 27.13 66.43 -20.85
C ASN A 336 28.04 66.09 -19.66
N SER A 337 27.68 65.11 -18.81
CA SER A 337 28.41 64.84 -17.55
C SER A 337 29.86 64.42 -17.79
N PHE A 338 30.08 63.50 -18.74
CA PHE A 338 31.44 63.04 -19.09
C PHE A 338 32.26 64.14 -19.78
N ALA A 339 31.63 64.95 -20.63
CA ALA A 339 32.30 66.07 -21.29
C ALA A 339 32.75 67.13 -20.27
N SER A 340 31.91 67.43 -19.28
CA SER A 340 32.24 68.34 -18.19
C SER A 340 33.35 67.77 -17.29
N ALA A 341 33.30 66.46 -16.97
CA ALA A 341 34.36 65.81 -16.19
C ALA A 341 35.71 65.81 -16.94
N GLN A 342 35.69 65.65 -18.27
CA GLN A 342 36.89 65.71 -19.10
C GLN A 342 37.46 67.13 -19.18
N GLN A 343 36.61 68.16 -19.34
CA GLN A 343 37.05 69.57 -19.34
C GLN A 343 37.69 69.98 -18.02
N ASN A 344 37.21 69.44 -16.90
CA ASN A 344 37.71 69.74 -15.57
C ASN A 344 38.83 68.77 -15.10
N ASN A 345 39.37 67.91 -15.98
CA ASN A 345 40.37 66.88 -15.64
C ASN A 345 39.96 66.00 -14.42
N ALA A 346 38.67 65.76 -14.27
CA ALA A 346 38.02 65.14 -13.12
C ALA A 346 37.66 63.65 -13.33
N LEU A 347 38.13 63.03 -14.43
CA LEU A 347 37.74 61.67 -14.82
C LEU A 347 38.14 60.58 -13.81
N ASP A 348 39.20 60.83 -13.03
CA ASP A 348 39.73 59.93 -12.00
C ASP A 348 39.54 60.48 -10.57
N THR A 349 38.75 61.55 -10.41
CA THR A 349 38.45 62.14 -9.11
C THR A 349 37.05 61.72 -8.65
N PRO A 350 36.85 61.32 -7.37
CA PRO A 350 35.54 60.90 -6.86
C PRO A 350 34.43 61.92 -7.12
N ILE A 351 33.24 61.46 -7.54
CA ILE A 351 32.14 62.35 -7.91
C ILE A 351 31.63 63.21 -6.75
N GLY A 352 31.81 62.75 -5.51
CA GLY A 352 31.37 63.44 -4.29
C GLY A 352 32.22 64.64 -3.87
N THR A 353 33.42 64.80 -4.42
CA THR A 353 34.34 65.91 -4.08
C THR A 353 34.18 67.12 -5.01
N HIS A 354 33.43 67.00 -6.11
CA HIS A 354 33.19 68.11 -7.04
C HIS A 354 32.09 69.01 -6.48
N THR A 355 32.46 70.22 -6.04
CA THR A 355 31.53 71.26 -5.58
C THR A 355 30.96 72.12 -6.70
N HIS A 356 31.28 71.81 -7.96
CA HIS A 356 30.77 72.56 -9.10
C HIS A 356 29.46 71.96 -9.60
N PRO A 357 28.35 72.74 -9.61
CA PRO A 357 27.15 72.31 -10.31
C PRO A 357 27.54 72.17 -11.78
N VAL A 358 27.44 70.96 -12.32
CA VAL A 358 27.36 70.80 -13.78
C VAL A 358 26.09 71.54 -14.17
N GLU A 359 26.23 72.80 -14.59
CA GLU A 359 25.11 73.59 -15.09
C GLU A 359 24.45 72.77 -16.19
N SER A 360 23.24 72.30 -15.91
CA SER A 360 22.34 71.80 -16.92
C SER A 360 21.85 73.00 -17.73
N HIS A 361 22.72 73.56 -18.58
CA HIS A 361 22.30 74.45 -19.65
C HIS A 361 21.52 73.63 -20.66
N ASN A 362 20.24 73.39 -20.34
CA ASN A 362 19.17 73.01 -21.26
C ASN A 362 17.79 73.42 -20.70
N PHE A 363 17.71 74.52 -19.94
CA PHE A 363 16.48 75.31 -19.94
C PHE A 363 16.56 76.31 -21.09
N GLY A 364 16.05 75.87 -22.25
CA GLY A 364 15.80 76.78 -23.36
C GLY A 364 15.02 77.99 -22.87
N ARG A 365 15.45 79.18 -23.32
CA ARG A 365 14.75 80.44 -23.08
C ARG A 365 13.27 80.28 -23.43
N GLY A 366 12.40 80.36 -22.42
CA GLY A 366 10.96 80.47 -22.64
C GLY A 366 10.14 79.63 -21.67
N ARG A 367 9.30 80.34 -20.89
CA ARG A 367 8.29 79.88 -19.92
C ARG A 367 8.82 79.61 -18.51
N LYS A 368 8.34 80.45 -17.58
CA LYS A 368 8.38 80.20 -16.13
C LYS A 368 7.66 78.87 -15.87
N ALA A 369 8.43 77.81 -15.62
CA ALA A 369 7.90 76.61 -14.97
C ALA A 369 7.77 76.92 -13.48
N ASN A 370 6.61 76.61 -12.91
CA ASN A 370 6.37 76.70 -11.47
C ASN A 370 7.49 75.97 -10.73
N TYR A 371 8.19 76.68 -9.86
CA TYR A 371 9.11 76.10 -8.88
C TYR A 371 8.27 75.24 -7.92
N VAL A 372 8.25 73.94 -8.15
CA VAL A 372 7.75 72.96 -7.19
C VAL A 372 8.90 72.71 -6.22
N PRO A 373 8.75 73.02 -4.92
CA PRO A 373 9.77 72.71 -3.92
C PRO A 373 10.06 71.20 -3.96
N PRO A 374 11.30 70.76 -3.71
CA PRO A 374 11.61 69.34 -3.74
C PRO A 374 10.93 68.65 -2.54
N GLU A 375 9.73 68.10 -2.73
CA GLU A 375 9.14 67.15 -1.79
C GLU A 375 10.13 66.02 -1.57
N GLU A 376 10.55 65.81 -0.32
CA GLU A 376 11.40 64.72 0.19
C GLU A 376 12.28 64.06 -0.89
N THR A 377 13.23 64.87 -1.38
CA THR A 377 14.09 64.53 -2.53
C THR A 377 14.70 63.16 -2.42
N ASP A 378 14.48 62.37 -3.44
CA ASP A 378 15.17 61.12 -3.69
C ASP A 378 16.69 61.36 -3.50
N VAL A 379 17.28 60.82 -2.43
CA VAL A 379 18.67 61.09 -2.01
C VAL A 379 19.68 60.76 -3.13
N LEU A 380 19.28 59.91 -4.08
CA LEU A 380 20.04 59.54 -5.28
C LEU A 380 20.02 60.60 -6.39
N ALA A 381 19.00 61.47 -6.43
CA ALA A 381 18.88 62.57 -7.36
C ALA A 381 19.73 63.79 -6.96
N GLN A 382 20.34 63.77 -5.76
CA GLN A 382 21.14 64.86 -5.20
C GLN A 382 22.63 64.80 -5.57
N ILE A 383 23.11 63.78 -6.30
CA ILE A 383 24.49 63.71 -6.77
C ILE A 383 24.61 64.59 -8.04
N PRO A 384 25.26 65.77 -8.00
CA PRO A 384 25.22 66.73 -9.10
C PRO A 384 25.86 66.14 -10.36
N GLY A 385 25.16 66.25 -11.49
CA GLY A 385 25.69 65.77 -12.78
C GLY A 385 25.60 64.26 -13.02
N TRP A 386 25.02 63.46 -12.11
CA TRP A 386 24.86 62.00 -12.30
C TRP A 386 23.42 61.55 -12.01
N LYS A 387 22.98 60.44 -12.64
CA LYS A 387 21.58 59.98 -12.63
C LYS A 387 21.45 58.50 -12.22
N PHE A 388 21.40 58.23 -10.92
CA PHE A 388 21.28 56.85 -10.40
C PHE A 388 19.84 56.38 -10.12
N THR A 389 18.83 57.09 -10.63
CA THR A 389 17.41 56.84 -10.34
C THR A 389 16.88 55.49 -10.83
N GLN A 390 17.66 54.77 -11.65
CA GLN A 390 17.32 53.45 -12.17
C GLN A 390 17.76 52.29 -11.26
N LEU A 391 18.46 52.57 -10.15
CA LEU A 391 18.90 51.53 -9.22
C LEU A 391 17.75 51.08 -8.29
N PRO A 392 17.55 49.77 -8.09
CA PRO A 392 16.51 49.26 -7.22
C PRO A 392 16.87 49.56 -5.76
N THR A 393 16.04 50.33 -5.06
CA THR A 393 16.30 50.68 -3.65
C THR A 393 15.14 50.36 -2.73
N THR A 394 15.46 50.16 -1.44
CA THR A 394 14.50 50.01 -0.35
C THR A 394 14.86 50.91 0.83
N THR A 395 13.84 51.37 1.56
CA THR A 395 13.99 52.15 2.79
C THR A 395 14.10 51.25 4.04
N ASN A 396 13.84 49.94 3.89
CA ASN A 396 13.90 48.98 4.99
C ASN A 396 15.34 48.74 5.45
N GLN A 397 15.53 48.53 6.76
CA GLN A 397 16.84 48.20 7.34
C GLN A 397 17.29 46.77 6.96
N GLU A 398 16.33 45.85 6.84
CA GLU A 398 16.57 44.49 6.36
C GLU A 398 16.54 44.45 4.83
N LEU A 399 17.61 43.93 4.23
CA LEU A 399 17.73 43.79 2.78
C LEU A 399 17.02 42.51 2.32
N PRO A 400 16.13 42.58 1.32
CA PRO A 400 15.49 41.39 0.77
C PRO A 400 16.51 40.49 0.06
N THR A 401 16.33 39.18 0.19
CA THR A 401 17.17 38.16 -0.47
C THR A 401 16.90 38.01 -1.97
N THR A 402 15.85 38.67 -2.47
CA THR A 402 15.41 38.61 -3.86
C THR A 402 16.07 39.69 -4.72
N PHE A 403 16.52 39.31 -5.91
CA PHE A 403 17.02 40.25 -6.92
C PHE A 403 15.87 40.99 -7.63
N SER A 404 16.16 42.19 -8.13
CA SER A 404 15.28 42.96 -9.02
C SER A 404 14.97 42.22 -10.33
N SER A 405 13.98 42.73 -11.08
CA SER A 405 13.63 42.21 -12.42
C SER A 405 14.82 42.21 -13.38
N GLY A 406 15.72 43.20 -13.26
CA GLY A 406 16.98 43.30 -14.00
C GLY A 406 18.15 42.49 -13.41
N GLY A 407 17.94 41.72 -12.34
CA GLY A 407 18.98 40.87 -11.74
C GLY A 407 19.92 41.56 -10.76
N LEU A 408 19.85 42.88 -10.60
CA LEU A 408 20.59 43.62 -9.58
C LEU A 408 20.00 43.36 -8.17
N PRO A 409 20.84 43.31 -7.12
CA PRO A 409 20.36 43.26 -5.74
C PRO A 409 19.65 44.56 -5.38
N ILE A 410 18.73 44.51 -4.41
CA ILE A 410 18.04 45.70 -3.91
C ILE A 410 18.99 46.40 -2.93
N TYR A 411 19.23 47.70 -3.14
CA TYR A 411 20.15 48.48 -2.33
C TYR A 411 19.44 49.26 -1.22
N ASN A 412 20.13 49.54 -0.11
CA ASN A 412 19.59 50.39 0.94
C ASN A 412 19.68 51.88 0.53
N LYS A 413 18.54 52.58 0.51
CA LYS A 413 18.41 53.97 0.06
C LYS A 413 19.27 54.95 0.86
N LEU A 414 19.53 54.68 2.14
CA LEU A 414 20.29 55.57 3.03
C LEU A 414 21.81 55.38 2.89
N LYS A 415 22.28 54.15 2.66
CA LYS A 415 23.72 53.83 2.56
C LYS A 415 24.28 53.99 1.15
N LEU A 416 23.46 53.78 0.12
CA LEU A 416 23.87 53.79 -1.28
C LEU A 416 24.51 55.12 -1.74
N PRO A 417 23.98 56.32 -1.40
CA PRO A 417 24.54 57.59 -1.84
C PRO A 417 25.98 57.82 -1.39
N SER A 418 26.36 57.39 -0.18
CA SER A 418 27.73 57.49 0.33
C SER A 418 28.71 56.71 -0.53
N ARG A 419 28.35 55.48 -0.90
CA ARG A 419 29.16 54.63 -1.78
C ARG A 419 29.25 55.15 -3.21
N LEU A 420 28.16 55.73 -3.73
CA LEU A 420 28.15 56.31 -5.08
C LEU A 420 29.06 57.54 -5.18
N LYS A 421 29.12 58.37 -4.13
CA LYS A 421 29.99 59.57 -4.06
C LYS A 421 31.48 59.25 -4.17
N GLU A 422 31.90 58.05 -3.78
CA GLU A 422 33.29 57.59 -3.86
C GLU A 422 33.72 57.15 -5.28
N LEU A 423 32.77 56.93 -6.19
CA LEU A 423 33.06 56.48 -7.55
C LEU A 423 33.68 57.58 -8.41
N THR A 424 34.59 57.22 -9.32
CA THR A 424 35.10 58.12 -10.37
C THR A 424 34.23 58.03 -11.64
N PRO A 425 34.21 59.07 -12.50
CA PRO A 425 33.57 58.99 -13.82
C PRO A 425 33.93 57.75 -14.63
N ASN A 426 35.22 57.37 -14.69
CA ASN A 426 35.64 56.15 -15.38
C ASN A 426 35.01 54.88 -14.78
N GLN A 427 34.95 54.78 -13.45
CA GLN A 427 34.29 53.66 -12.77
C GLN A 427 32.77 53.62 -13.00
N ILE A 428 32.12 54.77 -13.24
CA ILE A 428 30.70 54.80 -13.59
C ILE A 428 30.46 54.17 -14.97
N LYS A 429 31.36 54.40 -15.93
CA LYS A 429 31.30 53.72 -17.24
C LYS A 429 31.45 52.20 -17.10
N ASP A 430 32.32 51.75 -16.21
CA ASP A 430 32.47 50.32 -15.92
C ASP A 430 31.26 49.76 -15.15
N LEU A 431 30.63 50.55 -14.29
CA LEU A 431 29.40 50.21 -13.59
C LEU A 431 28.23 50.03 -14.56
N GLU A 432 28.06 50.94 -15.52
CA GLU A 432 27.04 50.83 -16.58
C GLU A 432 27.20 49.53 -17.36
N ARG A 433 28.43 49.18 -17.74
CA ARG A 433 28.74 47.92 -18.44
C ARG A 433 28.49 46.69 -17.57
N SER A 434 28.86 46.74 -16.29
CA SER A 434 28.69 45.61 -15.38
C SER A 434 27.20 45.33 -15.13
N HIS A 435 26.41 46.39 -14.93
CA HIS A 435 24.97 46.27 -14.76
C HIS A 435 24.28 45.83 -16.05
N ASP A 436 24.79 46.24 -17.22
CA ASP A 436 24.34 45.74 -18.52
C ASP A 436 24.47 44.22 -18.62
N VAL A 437 25.68 43.70 -18.37
CA VAL A 437 25.96 42.27 -18.42
C VAL A 437 25.03 41.48 -17.49
N VAL A 438 24.79 41.96 -16.26
CA VAL A 438 23.89 41.30 -15.30
C VAL A 438 22.46 41.25 -15.83
N GLN A 439 21.96 42.37 -16.35
CA GLN A 439 20.59 42.48 -16.84
C GLN A 439 20.38 41.64 -18.11
N LEU A 440 21.33 41.66 -19.04
CA LEU A 440 21.31 40.81 -20.23
C LEU A 440 21.29 39.33 -19.86
N ASN A 441 22.18 38.89 -18.96
CA ASN A 441 22.24 37.51 -18.49
C ASN A 441 20.94 37.06 -17.82
N LYS A 442 20.31 37.92 -17.02
CA LYS A 442 19.03 37.62 -16.38
C LYS A 442 17.92 37.40 -17.40
N VAL A 443 17.83 38.29 -18.39
CA VAL A 443 16.84 38.19 -19.48
C VAL A 443 17.08 36.94 -20.32
N LEU A 444 18.31 36.68 -20.74
CA LEU A 444 18.68 35.47 -21.49
C LEU A 444 18.38 34.20 -20.70
N GLY A 445 18.61 34.20 -19.38
CA GLY A 445 18.26 33.09 -18.50
C GLY A 445 16.75 32.82 -18.46
N ASN A 446 15.93 33.86 -18.38
CA ASN A 446 14.47 33.74 -18.42
C ASN A 446 13.98 33.23 -19.78
N VAL A 447 14.49 33.80 -20.88
CA VAL A 447 14.17 33.38 -22.25
C VAL A 447 14.57 31.93 -22.48
N ARG A 448 15.74 31.50 -21.99
CA ARG A 448 16.21 30.11 -22.07
C ARG A 448 15.25 29.15 -21.37
N LYS A 449 14.79 29.48 -20.15
CA LYS A 449 13.82 28.65 -19.41
C LYS A 449 12.52 28.46 -20.21
N VAL A 450 11.96 29.54 -20.75
CA VAL A 450 10.74 29.50 -21.56
C VAL A 450 10.96 28.67 -22.83
N ARG A 451 12.08 28.89 -23.55
CA ARG A 451 12.39 28.16 -24.77
C ARG A 451 12.65 26.68 -24.54
N ASN A 452 13.32 26.31 -23.45
CA ASN A 452 13.53 24.91 -23.08
C ASN A 452 12.20 24.20 -22.87
N SER A 453 11.27 24.81 -22.13
CA SER A 453 9.92 24.26 -21.95
C SER A 453 9.19 24.08 -23.29
N ARG A 454 9.26 25.08 -24.18
CA ARG A 454 8.68 24.99 -25.52
C ARG A 454 9.29 23.88 -26.38
N TRP A 455 10.61 23.71 -26.31
CA TRP A 455 11.30 22.63 -27.03
C TRP A 455 10.91 21.25 -26.51
N THR A 456 10.77 21.07 -25.19
CA THR A 456 10.27 19.81 -24.64
C THR A 456 8.87 19.48 -25.17
N LYS A 457 7.97 20.47 -25.18
CA LYS A 457 6.61 20.32 -25.72
C LYS A 457 6.61 20.03 -27.23
N PHE A 458 7.51 20.67 -27.99
CA PHE A 458 7.72 20.37 -29.41
C PHE A 458 8.11 18.91 -29.62
N TRP A 459 9.04 18.39 -28.81
CA TRP A 459 9.47 16.99 -28.92
C TRP A 459 8.39 15.99 -28.50
N GLN A 460 7.58 16.30 -27.49
CA GLN A 460 6.40 15.49 -27.14
C GLN A 460 5.45 15.39 -28.32
N TYR A 461 5.10 16.52 -28.93
CA TYR A 461 4.25 16.56 -30.12
C TYR A 461 4.85 15.77 -31.29
N LYS A 462 6.15 15.92 -31.56
CA LYS A 462 6.82 15.19 -32.65
C LYS A 462 6.93 13.69 -32.41
N ALA A 463 7.01 13.26 -31.16
CA ALA A 463 6.97 11.85 -30.80
C ALA A 463 5.56 11.22 -30.90
N GLY A 464 4.51 12.02 -31.15
CA GLY A 464 3.12 11.55 -31.17
C GLY A 464 2.52 11.35 -29.77
N VAL A 465 3.13 11.95 -28.75
CA VAL A 465 2.65 11.95 -27.37
C VAL A 465 1.83 13.23 -27.15
N PRO A 466 0.73 13.19 -26.36
CA PRO A 466 0.04 14.41 -25.99
C PRO A 466 0.96 15.39 -25.26
N VAL A 467 0.78 16.68 -25.54
CA VAL A 467 1.62 17.74 -24.95
C VAL A 467 1.23 17.97 -23.50
N GLY A 468 2.24 18.02 -22.62
CA GLY A 468 2.03 18.21 -21.18
C GLY A 468 1.86 16.93 -20.38
N LEU A 469 2.16 15.76 -20.95
CA LEU A 469 2.09 14.47 -20.24
C LEU A 469 3.02 14.46 -19.01
N THR A 470 2.47 14.08 -17.85
CA THR A 470 3.20 13.89 -16.59
C THR A 470 3.50 12.41 -16.31
N GLU A 471 4.39 12.14 -15.35
CA GLU A 471 4.80 10.77 -14.99
C GLU A 471 3.63 9.92 -14.45
N GLU A 472 2.76 10.53 -13.65
CA GLU A 472 1.56 9.89 -13.09
C GLU A 472 0.54 9.49 -14.18
N GLN A 473 0.57 10.15 -15.33
CA GLN A 473 -0.35 9.92 -16.44
C GLN A 473 0.15 8.84 -17.42
N ILE A 474 1.35 8.28 -17.23
CA ILE A 474 1.90 7.24 -18.11
C ILE A 474 1.02 5.98 -18.19
N PRO A 475 0.45 5.45 -17.08
CA PRO A 475 -0.44 4.30 -17.14
C PRO A 475 -1.68 4.58 -18.00
N TYR A 476 -2.32 5.74 -17.79
CA TYR A 476 -3.47 6.20 -18.60
C TYR A 476 -3.11 6.31 -20.09
N TYR A 477 -1.95 6.90 -20.39
CA TYR A 477 -1.47 7.03 -21.76
C TYR A 477 -1.34 5.66 -22.45
N LYS A 478 -0.73 4.68 -21.77
CA LYS A 478 -0.50 3.34 -22.33
C LYS A 478 -1.78 2.53 -22.53
N SER A 479 -2.70 2.54 -21.55
CA SER A 479 -3.88 1.67 -21.57
C SER A 479 -5.07 2.26 -22.31
N ARG A 480 -5.33 3.56 -22.17
CA ARG A 480 -6.56 4.20 -22.64
C ARG A 480 -6.32 5.13 -23.81
N TYR A 481 -5.34 6.03 -23.73
CA TYR A 481 -5.09 7.00 -24.81
C TYR A 481 -4.70 6.31 -26.12
N LEU A 482 -3.73 5.39 -26.07
CA LEU A 482 -3.29 4.67 -27.27
C LEU A 482 -4.39 3.79 -27.88
N GLN A 483 -5.24 3.20 -27.04
CA GLN A 483 -6.39 2.43 -27.51
C GLN A 483 -7.41 3.34 -28.22
N ASN A 484 -7.74 4.49 -27.63
CA ASN A 484 -8.62 5.49 -28.26
C ASN A 484 -8.06 5.99 -29.61
N VAL A 485 -6.73 6.08 -29.75
CA VAL A 485 -6.07 6.45 -31.02
C VAL A 485 -6.26 5.39 -32.10
N LEU A 486 -6.30 4.11 -31.73
CA LEU A 486 -6.58 3.00 -32.66
C LEU A 486 -8.07 2.92 -33.01
N ASP A 487 -8.94 3.13 -32.03
CA ASP A 487 -10.39 3.04 -32.20
C ASP A 487 -10.97 4.26 -32.94
N HIS A 488 -10.20 5.33 -33.11
CA HIS A 488 -10.60 6.52 -33.85
C HIS A 488 -10.90 6.20 -35.34
N VAL A 489 -12.13 6.48 -35.76
CA VAL A 489 -12.61 6.32 -37.14
C VAL A 489 -12.82 7.69 -37.77
N GLU A 490 -12.10 7.95 -38.86
CA GLU A 490 -12.26 9.19 -39.63
C GLU A 490 -13.29 8.97 -40.75
N VAL A 491 -14.25 9.88 -40.86
CA VAL A 491 -15.34 9.81 -41.85
C VAL A 491 -15.31 11.07 -42.69
N ASN A 492 -14.97 10.93 -43.97
CA ASN A 492 -14.94 12.03 -44.93
C ASN A 492 -16.06 11.84 -45.95
N ILE A 493 -16.89 12.86 -46.13
CA ILE A 493 -17.95 12.88 -47.15
C ILE A 493 -17.38 13.63 -48.34
N VAL A 494 -17.18 12.93 -49.46
CA VAL A 494 -16.64 13.50 -50.69
C VAL A 494 -17.75 13.53 -51.74
N PRO A 495 -18.09 14.71 -52.30
CA PRO A 495 -19.07 14.79 -53.37
C PRO A 495 -18.52 14.11 -54.63
N ASN A 496 -19.28 13.18 -55.21
CA ASN A 496 -18.93 12.52 -56.47
C ASN A 496 -19.75 13.14 -57.62
N ASP A 497 -19.14 14.08 -58.34
CA ASP A 497 -19.76 14.82 -59.44
C ASP A 497 -20.19 13.90 -60.61
N LEU A 498 -19.53 12.75 -60.81
CA LEU A 498 -19.86 11.81 -61.89
C LEU A 498 -21.14 11.00 -61.60
N LYS A 499 -21.41 10.74 -60.33
CA LYS A 499 -22.59 9.97 -59.88
C LYS A 499 -23.67 10.84 -59.26
N ASN A 500 -23.41 12.14 -59.10
CA ASN A 500 -24.27 13.12 -58.44
C ASN A 500 -24.75 12.65 -57.05
N VAL A 501 -23.87 12.00 -56.29
CA VAL A 501 -24.13 11.50 -54.93
C VAL A 501 -22.93 11.75 -54.03
N ASP A 502 -23.20 11.92 -52.74
CA ASP A 502 -22.17 12.03 -51.71
C ASP A 502 -21.64 10.64 -51.34
N GLU A 503 -20.34 10.42 -51.48
CA GLU A 503 -19.69 9.19 -51.05
C GLU A 503 -19.11 9.34 -49.65
N LYS A 504 -19.49 8.44 -48.75
CA LYS A 504 -18.97 8.38 -47.37
C LYS A 504 -17.74 7.49 -47.31
N HIS A 505 -16.56 8.07 -47.20
CA HIS A 505 -15.30 7.34 -47.03
C HIS A 505 -15.00 7.18 -45.55
N THR A 506 -14.80 5.94 -45.08
CA THR A 506 -14.51 5.63 -43.67
C THR A 506 -13.12 5.03 -43.57
N VAL A 507 -12.23 5.67 -42.80
CA VAL A 507 -10.85 5.21 -42.57
C VAL A 507 -10.73 4.66 -41.16
N LYS A 508 -10.29 3.41 -41.04
CA LYS A 508 -9.97 2.74 -39.78
C LYS A 508 -8.47 2.55 -39.64
N ARG A 509 -7.97 2.61 -38.42
CA ARG A 509 -6.54 2.42 -38.12
C ARG A 509 -6.28 0.97 -37.75
N ILE A 510 -5.17 0.43 -38.26
CA ILE A 510 -4.67 -0.89 -37.91
C ILE A 510 -3.26 -0.69 -37.35
N PRO A 511 -2.96 -1.19 -36.13
CA PRO A 511 -1.64 -1.03 -35.53
C PRO A 511 -0.59 -1.78 -36.35
N ASN A 512 0.60 -1.19 -36.46
CA ASN A 512 1.75 -1.83 -37.07
C ASN A 512 2.61 -2.54 -36.01
N PRO A 513 3.62 -3.34 -36.39
CA PRO A 513 4.52 -4.00 -35.44
C PRO A 513 5.33 -3.06 -34.54
N ASN A 514 5.43 -1.78 -34.92
CA ASN A 514 6.12 -0.74 -34.16
C ASN A 514 5.17 -0.03 -33.17
N PHE A 515 3.93 -0.52 -33.02
CA PHE A 515 2.98 -0.03 -32.03
C PHE A 515 3.14 -0.82 -30.72
N ILE A 516 3.08 -0.12 -29.59
CA ILE A 516 3.28 -0.73 -28.27
C ILE A 516 2.25 -1.85 -28.03
N GLY A 517 2.72 -3.04 -27.65
CA GLY A 517 1.87 -4.22 -27.45
C GLY A 517 1.57 -5.04 -28.70
N TYR A 518 1.95 -4.58 -29.89
CA TYR A 518 1.71 -5.29 -31.17
C TYR A 518 3.02 -5.76 -31.83
N SER A 519 4.06 -6.00 -31.04
CA SER A 519 5.32 -6.57 -31.54
C SER A 519 5.07 -7.94 -32.18
N ASN A 520 5.76 -8.20 -33.30
CA ASN A 520 5.75 -9.53 -33.93
C ASN A 520 6.42 -10.61 -33.05
N ILE A 521 7.17 -10.20 -32.03
CA ILE A 521 7.86 -11.09 -31.11
C ILE A 521 7.08 -11.16 -29.81
N SER A 522 6.51 -12.33 -29.52
CA SER A 522 5.95 -12.66 -28.21
C SER A 522 6.97 -13.39 -27.35
N GLY A 523 6.96 -13.16 -26.03
CA GLY A 523 7.84 -13.88 -25.10
C GLY A 523 7.60 -15.39 -25.11
N PHE A 524 8.67 -16.18 -25.18
CA PHE A 524 8.61 -17.62 -24.96
C PHE A 524 8.76 -17.91 -23.45
N LYS A 525 7.69 -18.41 -22.82
CA LYS A 525 7.73 -18.74 -21.40
C LYS A 525 8.50 -20.05 -21.20
N PRO A 526 9.47 -20.11 -20.27
CA PRO A 526 10.18 -21.34 -19.95
C PRO A 526 9.24 -22.39 -19.31
N PRO A 527 9.57 -23.69 -19.41
CA PRO A 527 8.69 -24.79 -18.99
C PRO A 527 8.40 -24.84 -17.48
N PHE A 528 9.19 -24.16 -16.65
CA PHE A 528 9.01 -24.11 -15.19
C PHE A 528 8.05 -23.01 -14.72
N ILE A 529 7.55 -22.16 -15.63
CA ILE A 529 6.49 -21.20 -15.31
C ILE A 529 5.17 -21.90 -15.61
N ASP A 530 4.40 -22.21 -14.56
CA ASP A 530 3.06 -22.75 -14.71
C ASP A 530 2.21 -21.84 -15.61
N LYS A 531 1.42 -22.46 -16.49
CA LYS A 531 0.48 -21.71 -17.33
C LYS A 531 -0.56 -21.05 -16.40
N PRO A 532 -0.85 -19.76 -16.59
CA PRO A 532 -1.83 -19.04 -15.79
C PRO A 532 -3.23 -19.62 -15.95
#